data_AF-A0A9E5XSI8-F1
#
_entry.id   AF-A0A9E5XSI8-F1
#
_cell.length_a   1.000
_cell.length_b   1.000
_cell.length_c   1.000
_cell.angle_alpha   90.00
_cell.angle_beta   90.00
_cell.angle_gamma   90.00
#
_symmetry.space_group_name_H-M   'P 1'
#
loop_
_entity.id
_entity.type
_entity.pdbx_description
1 polymer ?
#
loop_
_entity_poly.entity_id
_entity_poly.type
_entity_poly.pdbx_seq_one_letter_code
_entity_poly.pdbx_strand_id
1 'polypeptide(L)'
;MKKEEVPQYDENLLNGIKEIQYAVDENGNYVEVKSPGWEPKNIALKQALKLIDEITEDARQKVISNKKSPIFFYMHLKQMDVSILKQETGYPKFIIKRHFKPRIFKKLSKKTLNKYAEIFGITTEKLMTVPDKPVDTLEFNFGFKIKK
;
A
#
# COMPACT_ATOMS: atom_id res chain seq x y z
N MET A 1 28.49 -3.84 17.60
CA MET A 1 28.72 -4.94 16.65
C MET A 1 30.04 -4.70 15.99
N LYS A 2 30.88 -5.73 15.83
CA LYS A 2 32.15 -5.61 15.12
C LYS A 2 31.90 -5.59 13.62
N LYS A 3 32.78 -4.94 12.85
CA LYS A 3 32.67 -4.72 11.38
C LYS A 3 32.46 -6.01 10.58
N GLU A 4 32.91 -7.14 11.11
CA GLU A 4 32.94 -8.45 10.45
C GLU A 4 31.62 -9.23 10.57
N GLU A 5 30.68 -8.79 11.41
CA GLU A 5 29.39 -9.45 11.63
C GLU A 5 28.26 -8.90 10.72
N VAL A 6 28.58 -7.99 9.79
CA VAL A 6 27.59 -7.36 8.90
C VAL A 6 27.41 -8.23 7.64
N PRO A 7 26.25 -8.88 7.45
CA PRO A 7 26.01 -9.73 6.28
C PRO A 7 25.98 -8.87 5.01
N GLN A 8 26.87 -9.16 4.07
CA GLN A 8 26.92 -8.52 2.76
C GLN A 8 26.17 -9.37 1.73
N TYR A 9 24.85 -9.23 1.65
CA TYR A 9 24.04 -9.86 0.60
C TYR A 9 23.29 -8.82 -0.24
N ASP A 10 23.37 -8.95 -1.55
CA ASP A 10 23.07 -7.93 -2.57
C ASP A 10 21.55 -7.74 -2.88
N GLU A 11 20.66 -8.05 -1.93
CA GLU A 11 19.21 -7.99 -2.15
C GLU A 11 18.57 -6.80 -1.43
N ASN A 12 18.76 -5.61 -2.00
CA ASN A 12 18.07 -4.42 -1.50
C ASN A 12 16.65 -4.35 -2.06
N LEU A 13 15.65 -4.58 -1.20
CA LEU A 13 14.23 -4.66 -1.56
C LEU A 13 13.62 -3.32 -1.99
N LEU A 14 14.24 -2.20 -1.59
CA LEU A 14 13.68 -0.85 -1.67
C LEU A 14 14.40 0.01 -2.71
N ASN A 15 14.60 -0.51 -3.93
CA ASN A 15 15.02 0.27 -5.10
C ASN A 15 16.09 1.35 -4.82
N GLY A 16 17.13 1.01 -4.04
CA GLY A 16 18.25 1.89 -3.76
C GLY A 16 18.15 2.79 -2.51
N ILE A 17 17.14 2.64 -1.65
CA ILE A 17 17.20 3.23 -0.29
C ILE A 17 18.26 2.47 0.50
N LYS A 18 19.40 3.12 0.73
CA LYS A 18 20.51 2.58 1.53
C LYS A 18 20.30 3.03 2.97
N GLU A 19 20.01 2.09 3.87
CA GLU A 19 20.09 2.39 5.29
C GLU A 19 21.56 2.60 5.66
N ILE A 20 21.90 3.82 6.09
CA ILE A 20 23.21 4.11 6.66
C ILE A 20 23.22 3.48 8.05
N GLN A 21 24.04 2.44 8.24
CA GLN A 21 24.32 1.87 9.56
C GLN A 21 25.70 2.36 10.00
N TYR A 22 25.76 3.04 11.14
CA TYR A 22 27.01 3.44 11.76
C TYR A 22 27.60 2.23 12.52
N ALA A 23 28.74 1.72 12.07
CA ALA A 23 29.52 0.71 12.78
C ALA A 23 30.78 1.35 13.37
N VAL A 24 31.27 0.84 14.50
CA VAL A 24 32.50 1.31 15.14
C VAL A 24 33.65 0.41 14.68
N ASP A 25 34.73 1.00 14.16
CA ASP A 25 35.94 0.27 13.79
C ASP A 25 36.80 -0.11 15.03
N GLU A 26 37.85 -0.90 14.83
CA GLU A 26 38.74 -1.34 15.93
C GLU A 26 39.53 -0.19 16.59
N ASN A 27 39.49 1.02 16.01
CA ASN A 27 40.12 2.23 16.54
C ASN A 27 39.11 3.20 17.18
N GLY A 28 37.83 2.84 17.30
CA GLY A 28 36.81 3.65 17.96
C GLY A 28 36.16 4.72 17.07
N ASN A 29 36.38 4.71 15.75
CA ASN A 29 35.77 5.68 14.84
C ASN A 29 34.46 5.15 14.26
N TYR A 30 33.47 6.04 14.13
CA TYR A 30 32.21 5.75 13.46
C TYR A 30 32.43 5.72 11.94
N VAL A 31 32.23 4.55 11.33
CA VAL A 31 32.30 4.36 9.88
C VAL A 31 30.92 3.99 9.34
N GLU A 32 30.51 4.67 8.26
CA GLU A 32 29.29 4.37 7.53
C GLU A 32 29.48 3.08 6.72
N VAL A 33 28.86 1.98 7.17
CA VAL A 33 28.87 0.71 6.43
C VAL A 33 27.53 0.59 5.73
N LYS A 34 27.59 0.51 4.39
CA LYS A 34 26.42 0.25 3.53
C LYS A 34 25.99 -1.20 3.74
N SER A 35 25.09 -1.42 4.68
CA SER A 35 24.50 -2.73 4.93
C SER A 35 23.17 -2.85 4.16
N PRO A 36 22.89 -3.98 3.50
CA PRO A 36 21.64 -4.25 2.78
C PRO A 36 20.39 -4.37 3.69
N GLY A 37 20.51 -4.03 4.97
CA GLY A 37 19.47 -4.21 5.97
C GLY A 37 19.58 -5.60 6.62
N TRP A 38 19.24 -5.67 7.90
CA TRP A 38 19.24 -6.91 8.67
C TRP A 38 18.24 -7.91 8.05
N GLU A 39 18.70 -9.10 7.65
CA GLU A 39 17.91 -10.11 6.93
C GLU A 39 16.51 -10.39 7.54
N PRO A 40 16.35 -10.50 8.89
CA PRO A 40 15.01 -10.63 9.50
C PRO A 40 14.08 -9.43 9.25
N LYS A 41 14.62 -8.21 9.19
CA LYS A 41 13.87 -6.98 8.92
C LYS A 41 13.35 -6.96 7.47
N ASN A 42 14.18 -7.41 6.52
CA ASN A 42 13.78 -7.54 5.12
C ASN A 42 12.72 -8.62 4.94
N ILE A 43 12.80 -9.74 5.67
CA ILE A 43 11.76 -10.79 5.67
C ILE A 43 10.44 -10.25 6.24
N ALA A 44 10.47 -9.58 7.39
CA ALA A 44 9.27 -9.00 7.99
C ALA A 44 8.62 -7.96 7.07
N LEU A 45 9.41 -7.14 6.38
CA LEU A 45 8.92 -6.18 5.40
C LEU A 45 8.30 -6.87 4.18
N LYS A 46 8.98 -7.87 3.59
CA LYS A 46 8.43 -8.69 2.48
C LYS A 46 7.07 -9.29 2.87
N GLN A 47 6.95 -9.82 4.09
CA GLN A 47 5.70 -10.40 4.60
C GLN A 47 4.59 -9.35 4.77
N ALA A 48 4.91 -8.18 5.34
CA ALA A 48 3.95 -7.09 5.50
C ALA A 48 3.41 -6.59 4.15
N LEU A 49 4.29 -6.45 3.15
CA LEU A 49 3.91 -6.04 1.80
C LEU A 49 3.00 -7.09 1.13
N LYS A 50 3.35 -8.37 1.25
CA LYS A 50 2.52 -9.46 0.74
C LYS A 50 1.12 -9.46 1.36
N LEU A 51 1.03 -9.20 2.67
CA LEU A 51 -0.27 -9.11 3.36
C LEU A 51 -1.12 -7.96 2.83
N ILE A 52 -0.51 -6.81 2.51
CA ILE A 52 -1.22 -5.67 1.91
C ILE A 52 -1.78 -6.04 0.53
N ASP A 53 -0.99 -6.73 -0.29
CA ASP A 53 -1.43 -7.19 -1.61
C ASP A 53 -2.56 -8.24 -1.49
N GLU A 54 -2.47 -9.17 -0.53
CA GLU A 54 -3.51 -10.16 -0.26
C GLU A 54 -4.84 -9.51 0.17
N ILE A 55 -4.79 -8.51 1.06
CA ILE A 55 -5.97 -7.74 1.49
C ILE A 55 -6.59 -7.00 0.30
N THR A 56 -5.75 -6.39 -0.54
CA THR A 56 -6.20 -5.64 -1.73
C THR A 56 -6.81 -6.57 -2.78
N GLU A 57 -6.23 -7.75 -2.98
CA GLU A 57 -6.77 -8.76 -3.88
C GLU A 57 -8.11 -9.32 -3.38
N ASP A 58 -8.25 -9.63 -2.09
CA ASP A 58 -9.53 -10.04 -1.52
C ASP A 58 -10.60 -8.94 -1.69
N ALA A 59 -10.23 -7.67 -1.51
CA ALA A 59 -11.12 -6.55 -1.80
C ALA A 59 -11.54 -6.51 -3.27
N ARG A 60 -10.61 -6.76 -4.21
CA ARG A 60 -10.89 -6.84 -5.66
C ARG A 60 -11.86 -7.97 -5.97
N GLN A 61 -11.63 -9.16 -5.43
CA GLN A 61 -12.51 -10.33 -5.60
C GLN A 61 -13.92 -10.08 -5.06
N LYS A 62 -14.04 -9.36 -3.94
CA LYS A 62 -15.34 -8.93 -3.41
C LYS A 62 -16.09 -7.97 -4.33
N VAL A 63 -15.38 -7.14 -5.10
CA VAL A 63 -16.01 -6.27 -6.10
C VAL A 63 -16.43 -7.06 -7.34
N ILE A 64 -15.57 -7.94 -7.85
CA ILE A 64 -15.86 -8.80 -9.01
C ILE A 64 -17.05 -9.72 -8.74
N SER A 65 -17.11 -10.31 -7.54
CA SER A 65 -18.26 -11.10 -7.08
C SER A 65 -19.49 -10.27 -6.70
N ASN A 66 -19.49 -8.95 -6.97
CA ASN A 66 -20.58 -8.02 -6.70
C ASN A 66 -21.05 -8.03 -5.22
N LYS A 67 -20.14 -8.30 -4.27
CA LYS A 67 -20.38 -8.22 -2.82
C LYS A 67 -20.06 -6.83 -2.26
N LYS A 68 -19.11 -6.12 -2.89
CA LYS A 68 -18.65 -4.78 -2.52
C LYS A 68 -18.58 -3.86 -3.73
N SER A 69 -18.64 -2.55 -3.51
CA SER A 69 -18.46 -1.54 -4.56
C SER A 69 -16.97 -1.24 -4.81
N PRO A 70 -16.62 -0.66 -5.97
CA PRO A 70 -15.24 -0.27 -6.27
C PRO A 70 -14.58 0.64 -5.21
N ILE A 71 -15.34 1.48 -4.50
CA ILE A 71 -14.82 2.32 -3.40
C ILE A 71 -14.12 1.46 -2.33
N PHE A 72 -14.64 0.26 -2.06
CA PHE A 72 -14.04 -0.66 -1.09
C PHE A 72 -12.66 -1.15 -1.55
N PHE A 73 -12.51 -1.47 -2.82
CA PHE A 73 -11.22 -1.84 -3.41
C PHE A 73 -10.23 -0.67 -3.36
N TYR A 74 -10.62 0.52 -3.83
CA TYR A 74 -9.72 1.67 -3.86
C TYR A 74 -9.31 2.16 -2.47
N MET A 75 -10.16 1.97 -1.46
CA MET A 75 -9.79 2.20 -0.06
C MET A 75 -8.61 1.32 0.36
N HIS A 76 -8.68 0.00 0.09
CA HIS A 76 -7.59 -0.93 0.41
C HIS A 76 -6.35 -0.69 -0.46
N LEU A 77 -6.54 -0.45 -1.75
CA LEU A 77 -5.45 -0.13 -2.68
C LEU A 77 -4.68 1.11 -2.22
N LYS A 78 -5.37 2.15 -1.74
CA LYS A 78 -4.73 3.37 -1.19
C LYS A 78 -4.33 3.25 0.28
N GLN A 79 -4.42 2.04 0.85
CA GLN A 79 -4.09 1.75 2.26
C GLN A 79 -4.82 2.66 3.26
N MET A 80 -6.04 3.08 2.91
CA MET A 80 -6.91 3.90 3.74
C MET A 80 -7.85 3.03 4.58
N ASP A 81 -8.37 3.61 5.66
CA ASP A 81 -9.45 3.02 6.45
C ASP A 81 -10.72 3.90 6.42
N VAL A 82 -11.80 3.41 7.03
CA VAL A 82 -13.08 4.15 7.10
C VAL A 82 -12.94 5.44 7.93
N SER A 83 -11.96 5.53 8.82
CA SER A 83 -11.72 6.71 9.66
C SER A 83 -11.07 7.83 8.85
N ILE A 84 -10.05 7.51 8.05
CA ILE A 84 -9.41 8.39 7.07
C ILE A 84 -10.46 8.87 6.08
N LEU A 85 -11.24 7.96 5.48
CA LEU A 85 -12.32 8.36 4.57
C LEU A 85 -13.33 9.28 5.22
N LYS A 86 -13.65 9.13 6.51
CA LYS A 86 -14.51 10.07 7.23
C LYS A 86 -13.87 11.46 7.33
N GLN A 87 -12.59 11.53 7.67
CA GLN A 87 -11.86 12.79 7.79
C GLN A 87 -11.80 13.51 6.43
N GLU A 88 -11.45 12.80 5.37
CA GLU A 88 -11.31 13.36 4.01
C GLU A 88 -12.67 13.69 3.36
N THR A 89 -13.67 12.81 3.50
CA THR A 89 -15.00 13.03 2.87
C THR A 89 -15.94 13.89 3.71
N GLY A 90 -15.75 13.96 5.03
CA GLY A 90 -16.73 14.50 5.98
C GLY A 90 -17.97 13.62 6.18
N TYR A 91 -18.07 12.46 5.51
CA TYR A 91 -19.22 11.57 5.67
C TYR A 91 -19.14 10.74 6.95
N PRO A 92 -20.25 10.52 7.66
CA PRO A 92 -20.28 9.60 8.78
C PRO A 92 -19.86 8.18 8.38
N LYS A 93 -19.20 7.44 9.29
CA LYS A 93 -18.70 6.07 9.03
C LYS A 93 -19.80 5.13 8.49
N PHE A 94 -21.05 5.26 8.95
CA PHE A 94 -22.15 4.42 8.47
C PHE A 94 -22.56 4.73 7.02
N ILE A 95 -22.45 5.98 6.57
CA ILE A 95 -22.68 6.39 5.18
C ILE A 95 -21.59 5.81 4.28
N ILE A 96 -20.32 5.92 4.68
CA ILE A 96 -19.20 5.33 3.95
C ILE A 96 -19.38 3.80 3.81
N LYS A 97 -19.70 3.12 4.91
CA LYS A 97 -20.02 1.68 4.89
C LYS A 97 -21.22 1.34 4.00
N ARG A 98 -22.19 2.25 3.88
CA ARG A 98 -23.33 2.11 2.96
C ARG A 98 -22.89 2.26 1.50
N HIS A 99 -21.97 3.17 1.20
CA HIS A 99 -21.40 3.36 -0.15
C HIS A 99 -20.59 2.15 -0.63
N PHE A 100 -20.09 1.30 0.28
CA PHE A 100 -19.46 0.02 -0.06
C PHE A 100 -20.42 -1.02 -0.64
N LYS A 101 -21.74 -0.79 -0.61
CA LYS A 101 -22.72 -1.72 -1.18
C LYS A 101 -22.91 -1.42 -2.68
N PRO A 102 -22.80 -2.42 -3.58
CA PRO A 102 -22.91 -2.19 -5.04
C PRO A 102 -24.21 -1.49 -5.45
N ARG A 103 -25.35 -1.89 -4.86
CA ARG A 103 -26.67 -1.28 -5.14
C ARG A 103 -26.74 0.20 -4.79
N ILE A 104 -26.01 0.63 -3.76
CA ILE A 104 -25.97 2.04 -3.35
C ILE A 104 -24.97 2.79 -4.22
N PHE A 105 -23.81 2.21 -4.49
CA PHE A 105 -22.78 2.78 -5.35
C PHE A 105 -23.33 3.18 -6.73
N LYS A 106 -24.11 2.31 -7.37
CA LYS A 106 -24.78 2.58 -8.66
C LYS A 106 -25.73 3.78 -8.64
N LYS A 107 -26.19 4.21 -7.46
CA LYS A 107 -27.12 5.33 -7.26
C LYS A 107 -26.42 6.60 -6.74
N LEU A 108 -25.10 6.58 -6.56
CA LEU A 108 -24.39 7.74 -6.05
C LEU A 108 -24.38 8.87 -7.08
N SER A 109 -24.51 10.09 -6.58
CA SER A 109 -24.42 11.29 -7.41
C SER A 109 -23.02 11.45 -7.98
N LYS A 110 -22.90 12.11 -9.14
CA LYS A 110 -21.60 12.47 -9.74
C LYS A 110 -20.71 13.25 -8.76
N LYS A 111 -21.30 14.14 -7.96
CA LYS A 111 -20.60 14.90 -6.91
C LYS A 111 -19.95 13.99 -5.87
N THR A 112 -20.68 12.97 -5.40
CA THR A 112 -20.15 12.00 -4.42
C THR A 112 -19.05 11.14 -5.04
N LEU A 113 -19.24 10.67 -6.29
CA LEU A 113 -18.24 9.89 -7.00
C LEU A 113 -16.94 10.69 -7.24
N ASN A 114 -17.06 11.95 -7.67
CA ASN A 114 -15.93 12.85 -7.83
C ASN A 114 -15.14 13.00 -6.53
N LYS A 115 -15.83 13.20 -5.40
CA LYS A 115 -15.16 13.36 -4.10
C LYS A 115 -14.31 12.14 -3.72
N TYR A 116 -14.81 10.92 -3.95
CA TYR A 116 -14.01 9.71 -3.73
C TYR A 116 -12.85 9.60 -4.72
N ALA A 117 -13.09 9.92 -5.99
CA ALA A 117 -12.06 9.86 -7.03
C ALA A 117 -10.89 10.82 -6.74
N GLU A 118 -11.20 12.05 -6.29
CA GLU A 118 -10.22 13.04 -5.84
C GLU A 118 -9.38 12.52 -4.66
N ILE A 119 -10.02 11.98 -3.62
CA ILE A 119 -9.32 11.42 -2.45
C ILE A 119 -8.40 10.26 -2.84
N PHE A 120 -8.81 9.43 -3.80
CA PHE A 120 -8.00 8.33 -4.30
C PHE A 120 -6.97 8.76 -5.35
N GLY A 121 -6.98 10.01 -5.81
CA GLY A 121 -6.08 10.50 -6.87
C GLY A 121 -6.32 9.82 -8.22
N ILE A 122 -7.57 9.47 -8.55
CA ILE A 122 -7.96 8.80 -9.80
C ILE A 122 -9.12 9.55 -10.48
N THR A 123 -9.44 9.19 -11.73
CA THR A 123 -10.65 9.70 -12.39
C THR A 123 -11.90 8.94 -11.92
N THR A 124 -13.08 9.56 -12.07
CA THR A 124 -14.34 8.88 -11.76
C THR A 124 -14.61 7.69 -12.66
N GLU A 125 -14.17 7.75 -13.91
CA GLU A 125 -14.19 6.61 -14.85
C GLU A 125 -13.39 5.43 -14.29
N LYS A 126 -12.19 5.70 -13.76
CA LYS A 126 -11.36 4.68 -13.14
C LYS A 126 -12.03 4.12 -11.89
N LEU A 127 -12.61 4.98 -11.04
CA LEU A 127 -13.36 4.56 -9.85
C LEU A 127 -14.55 3.64 -10.17
N MET A 128 -15.15 3.72 -11.36
CA MET A 128 -16.28 2.85 -11.74
C MET A 128 -15.86 1.42 -12.07
N THR A 129 -14.57 1.16 -12.24
CA THR A 129 -14.04 -0.13 -12.66
C THR A 129 -12.99 -0.65 -11.68
N VAL A 130 -12.69 -1.94 -11.75
CA VAL A 130 -11.56 -2.54 -11.05
C VAL A 130 -10.68 -3.27 -12.08
N PRO A 131 -9.36 -3.36 -11.88
CA PRO A 131 -8.50 -4.12 -12.78
C PRO A 131 -8.84 -5.61 -12.81
N ASP A 132 -8.72 -6.25 -13.97
CA ASP A 132 -8.98 -7.69 -14.15
C ASP A 132 -7.91 -8.58 -13.51
N LYS A 133 -6.71 -8.02 -13.30
CA LYS A 133 -5.57 -8.72 -12.69
C LYS A 133 -5.26 -8.15 -11.30
N PRO A 134 -4.63 -8.94 -10.42
CA PRO A 134 -4.07 -8.43 -9.16
C PRO A 134 -3.14 -7.25 -9.43
N VAL A 135 -3.17 -6.28 -8.52
CA VAL A 135 -2.38 -5.04 -8.59
C VAL A 135 -1.28 -5.12 -7.55
N ASP A 136 -0.04 -4.86 -7.94
CA ASP A 136 1.04 -4.59 -6.99
C ASP A 136 0.78 -3.23 -6.34
N THR A 137 0.51 -3.25 -5.04
CA THR A 137 0.09 -2.06 -4.30
C THR A 137 1.20 -1.01 -4.23
N LEU A 138 2.47 -1.42 -4.20
CA LEU A 138 3.61 -0.51 -4.17
C LEU A 138 3.83 0.15 -5.53
N GLU A 139 3.74 -0.64 -6.61
CA GLU A 139 3.89 -0.11 -7.96
C GLU A 139 2.77 0.90 -8.25
N PHE A 140 1.54 0.60 -7.83
CA PHE A 140 0.39 1.48 -8.07
C PHE A 140 0.43 2.79 -7.28
N ASN A 141 0.87 2.75 -6.02
CA ASN A 141 0.84 3.94 -5.16
C ASN A 141 2.10 4.79 -5.23
N PHE A 142 3.26 4.16 -5.40
CA PHE A 142 4.55 4.80 -5.22
C PHE A 142 5.47 4.64 -6.43
N GLY A 143 5.06 3.90 -7.47
CA GLY A 143 5.89 3.62 -8.64
C GLY A 143 7.11 2.74 -8.33
N PHE A 144 7.13 2.08 -7.17
CA PHE A 144 8.20 1.15 -6.81
C PHE A 144 7.90 -0.24 -7.34
N LYS A 145 8.86 -0.81 -8.06
CA LYS A 145 8.78 -2.18 -8.55
C LYS A 145 9.75 -3.05 -7.78
N ILE A 146 9.25 -4.09 -7.11
CA ILE A 146 10.13 -5.07 -6.45
C ILE A 146 10.77 -5.91 -7.54
N LYS A 147 12.12 -5.95 -7.59
CA LYS A 147 12.82 -6.97 -8.39
C LYS A 147 12.56 -8.33 -7.76
N LYS A 148 11.94 -9.22 -8.54
CA LYS A 148 11.81 -10.65 -8.19
C LYS A 148 13.16 -11.33 -8.23
#